data_AF-A0A0N4X8E6-F1
#
_entry.id   AF-A0A0N4X8E6-F1
#
_cell.length_a   1.000
_cell.length_b   1.000
_cell.length_c   1.000
_cell.angle_alpha   90.00
_cell.angle_beta   90.00
_cell.angle_gamma   90.00
#
_symmetry.space_group_name_H-M   'P 1'
#
loop_
_entity.id
_entity.type
_entity.pdbx_description
1 polymer ?
#
loop_
_entity_poly.entity_id
_entity_poly.type
_entity_poly.pdbx_seq_one_letter_code
_entity_poly.pdbx_strand_id
1 'polypeptide(L)'
;METERLYETHKNVSLKDILGHGTYRYCFFLVLFCAFLPTCSALNMKLQYLVSWLISYGMSQSQATSAMTAISIVSLPLCFVSPLFIERCGRRKVFILIAALCTLEWVFFGMAQLLHDAGATDLRFSQLLSVFGATLGQCAVNLGLLVMAPMMISEVCPHNTRATISQLTQVLPAAVGTVEVLLFPHLRSCLGAGIFFFFSACCALLVIALYRKVC
;
A
#
# COMPACT_ATOMS: atom_id res chain seq x y z
N MET A 1 17.15 38.30 18.93
CA MET A 1 18.13 38.34 17.83
C MET A 1 19.06 37.12 17.78
N GLU A 2 19.51 36.52 18.90
CA GLU A 2 20.22 35.21 18.86
C GLU A 2 19.31 34.01 18.62
N THR A 3 18.04 34.09 19.03
CA THR A 3 17.03 33.05 18.79
C THR A 3 16.59 32.93 17.32
N GLU A 4 16.85 33.95 16.49
CA GLU A 4 16.54 33.93 15.05
C GLU A 4 17.70 33.37 14.21
N ARG A 5 18.96 33.50 14.66
CA ARG A 5 20.11 32.91 13.94
C ARG A 5 20.19 31.38 14.01
N LEU A 6 19.51 30.76 14.97
CA LEU A 6 19.33 29.30 15.02
C LEU A 6 18.38 28.77 13.94
N TYR A 7 17.54 29.64 13.35
CA TYR A 7 16.69 29.29 12.20
C TYR A 7 17.42 29.40 10.86
N GLU A 8 18.54 30.14 10.77
CA GLU A 8 19.27 30.39 9.52
C GLU A 8 20.36 29.39 9.18
N THR A 9 20.64 28.40 10.03
CA THR A 9 21.56 27.34 9.62
C THR A 9 20.80 26.37 8.71
N HIS A 10 20.69 26.76 7.43
CA HIS A 10 20.40 25.94 6.25
C HIS A 10 21.45 24.82 6.06
N LYS A 11 21.85 24.15 7.14
CA LYS A 11 22.63 22.93 7.06
C LYS A 11 21.63 21.86 6.65
N ASN A 12 21.65 21.49 5.36
CA ASN A 12 20.97 20.30 4.88
C ASN A 12 21.31 19.17 5.85
N VAL A 13 20.34 18.78 6.68
CA VAL A 13 20.57 17.81 7.75
C VAL A 13 20.92 16.50 7.06
N SER A 14 22.14 16.03 7.30
CA SER A 14 22.66 14.86 6.61
C SER A 14 21.99 13.61 7.15
N LEU A 15 21.90 12.56 6.31
CA LEU A 15 21.43 11.23 6.70
C LEU A 15 22.05 10.71 8.00
N LYS A 16 23.33 11.02 8.21
CA LYS A 16 24.08 10.63 9.41
C LYS A 16 23.59 11.36 10.66
N ASP A 17 23.15 12.61 10.55
CA ASP A 17 22.63 13.41 11.67
C ASP A 17 21.22 12.95 12.06
N ILE A 18 20.41 12.53 11.08
CA ILE A 18 19.07 11.95 11.30
C ILE A 18 19.17 10.60 12.01
N LEU A 19 20.13 9.76 11.62
CA LEU A 19 20.36 8.44 12.22
C LEU A 19 21.04 8.51 13.60
N GLY A 20 21.75 9.60 13.90
CA GLY A 20 22.45 9.82 15.16
C GLY A 20 21.53 10.23 16.33
N HIS A 21 20.44 10.95 16.06
CA HIS A 21 19.49 11.38 17.10
C HIS A 21 18.34 10.38 17.28
N GLY A 22 18.14 9.88 18.50
CA GLY A 22 17.12 8.87 18.82
C GLY A 22 15.70 9.25 18.41
N THR A 23 15.30 10.52 18.59
CA THR A 23 13.98 11.02 18.21
C THR A 23 13.78 11.05 16.69
N TYR A 24 14.76 11.56 15.94
CA TYR A 24 14.69 11.60 14.47
C TYR A 24 14.75 10.21 13.85
N ARG A 25 15.50 9.28 14.47
CA ARG A 25 15.53 7.88 14.09
C ARG A 25 14.16 7.21 14.23
N TYR A 26 13.45 7.43 15.34
CA TYR A 26 12.09 6.89 15.51
C TYR A 26 11.12 7.42 14.45
N CYS A 27 11.16 8.73 14.18
CA CYS A 27 10.34 9.36 13.15
C CYS A 27 10.65 8.80 11.75
N PHE A 28 11.94 8.66 11.42
CA PHE A 28 12.39 8.10 10.15
C PHE A 28 11.89 6.67 9.96
N PHE A 29 12.07 5.79 10.94
CA PHE A 29 11.58 4.40 10.82
C PHE A 29 10.07 4.33 10.71
N LEU A 30 9.33 5.12 11.49
CA LEU A 30 7.87 5.14 11.44
C LEU A 30 7.37 5.56 10.06
N VAL A 31 7.90 6.65 9.51
CA VAL A 31 7.56 7.11 8.16
C VAL A 31 7.97 6.09 7.11
N LEU A 32 9.15 5.49 7.24
CA LEU A 32 9.64 4.47 6.32
C LEU A 32 8.70 3.26 6.28
N PHE A 33 8.26 2.77 7.44
CA PHE A 33 7.24 1.70 7.53
C PHE A 33 5.93 2.11 6.85
N CYS A 34 5.47 3.35 7.05
CA CYS A 34 4.27 3.85 6.39
C CYS A 34 4.42 3.93 4.87
N ALA A 35 5.58 4.35 4.39
CA ALA A 35 5.87 4.48 2.97
C ALA A 35 6.11 3.13 2.26
N PHE A 36 6.49 2.09 3.00
CA PHE A 36 6.60 0.73 2.47
C PHE A 36 5.25 0.02 2.32
N LEU A 37 4.20 0.45 3.00
CA LEU A 37 2.90 -0.24 2.94
C LEU A 37 2.33 -0.32 1.51
N PRO A 38 2.30 0.75 0.68
CA PRO A 38 1.84 0.65 -0.70
C PRO A 38 2.66 -0.32 -1.57
N THR A 39 3.98 -0.37 -1.34
CA THR A 39 4.89 -1.28 -2.04
C THR A 39 4.68 -2.73 -1.60
N CYS A 40 4.61 -3.00 -0.29
CA CYS A 40 4.31 -4.34 0.21
C CYS A 40 2.90 -4.82 -0.15
N SER A 41 1.95 -3.89 -0.32
CA SER A 41 0.63 -4.16 -0.89
C SER A 41 0.66 -4.30 -2.41
N ALA A 42 1.84 -4.33 -3.05
CA ALA A 42 2.04 -4.51 -4.48
C ALA A 42 1.13 -3.63 -5.35
N LEU A 43 0.88 -2.39 -4.90
CA LEU A 43 -0.03 -1.45 -5.57
C LEU A 43 0.37 -1.19 -7.02
N ASN A 44 1.66 -1.05 -7.27
CA ASN A 44 2.20 -0.83 -8.62
C ASN A 44 1.91 -2.00 -9.56
N MET A 45 1.98 -3.23 -9.04
CA MET A 45 1.68 -4.44 -9.81
C MET A 45 0.19 -4.52 -10.15
N LYS A 46 -0.67 -4.17 -9.19
CA LYS A 46 -2.11 -4.08 -9.42
C LYS A 46 -2.44 -3.07 -10.52
N LEU A 47 -1.88 -1.86 -10.44
CA LEU A 47 -2.11 -0.82 -11.47
C LEU A 47 -1.73 -1.31 -12.87
N GLN A 48 -0.68 -2.12 -12.98
CA GLN A 48 -0.17 -2.59 -14.28
C GLN A 48 -0.85 -3.87 -14.78
N TYR A 49 -1.16 -4.84 -13.90
CA TYR A 49 -1.51 -6.22 -14.28
C TYR A 49 -2.93 -6.65 -13.90
N LEU A 50 -3.73 -5.83 -13.21
CA LEU A 50 -5.05 -6.23 -12.72
C LEU A 50 -5.99 -6.73 -13.85
N VAL A 51 -6.01 -6.05 -14.99
CA VAL A 51 -6.83 -6.49 -16.14
C VAL A 51 -6.36 -7.85 -16.66
N SER A 52 -5.04 -8.05 -16.77
CA SER A 52 -4.47 -9.33 -17.19
C SER A 52 -4.80 -10.47 -16.21
N TRP A 53 -4.87 -10.19 -14.90
CA TRP A 53 -5.29 -11.18 -13.91
C TRP A 53 -6.76 -11.55 -14.05
N LEU A 54 -7.65 -10.55 -14.19
CA LEU A 54 -9.08 -10.79 -14.40
C LEU A 54 -9.32 -11.64 -15.66
N ILE A 55 -8.58 -11.38 -16.75
CA ILE A 55 -8.62 -12.20 -17.96
C ILE A 55 -8.11 -13.62 -17.68
N SER A 56 -7.02 -13.76 -16.92
CA SER A 56 -6.50 -15.08 -16.50
C SER A 56 -7.48 -15.90 -15.67
N TYR A 57 -8.43 -15.27 -14.97
CA TYR A 57 -9.52 -15.95 -14.26
C TYR A 57 -10.72 -16.32 -15.15
N GLY A 58 -10.58 -16.16 -16.47
CA GLY A 58 -11.59 -16.55 -17.47
C GLY A 58 -12.55 -15.44 -17.88
N MET A 59 -12.29 -14.18 -17.52
CA MET A 59 -13.08 -13.05 -18.02
C MET A 59 -12.65 -12.66 -19.43
N SER A 60 -13.60 -12.24 -20.27
CA SER A 60 -13.25 -11.56 -21.52
C SER A 60 -12.67 -10.17 -21.25
N GLN A 61 -11.92 -9.61 -22.21
CA GLN A 61 -11.31 -8.29 -22.07
C GLN A 61 -12.36 -7.18 -21.80
N SER A 62 -13.53 -7.25 -22.44
CA SER A 62 -14.63 -6.30 -22.21
C SER A 62 -15.25 -6.44 -20.81
N GLN A 63 -15.40 -7.67 -20.32
CA GLN A 63 -15.87 -7.95 -18.95
C GLN A 63 -14.87 -7.49 -17.90
N ALA A 64 -13.57 -7.72 -18.09
CA ALA A 64 -12.54 -7.27 -17.17
C ALA A 64 -12.47 -5.73 -17.08
N THR A 65 -12.58 -5.04 -18.22
CA THR A 65 -12.55 -3.57 -18.27
C THR A 65 -13.80 -2.96 -17.64
N SER A 66 -14.98 -3.55 -17.89
CA SER A 66 -16.23 -3.11 -17.26
C SER A 66 -16.23 -3.37 -15.75
N ALA A 67 -15.69 -4.51 -15.28
CA ALA A 67 -15.51 -4.79 -13.85
C ALA A 67 -14.57 -3.77 -13.18
N MET A 68 -13.42 -3.46 -13.80
CA MET A 68 -12.50 -2.43 -13.29
C MET A 68 -13.15 -1.04 -13.22
N THR A 69 -13.98 -0.70 -14.21
CA THR A 69 -14.74 0.56 -14.23
C THR A 69 -15.76 0.56 -13.08
N ALA A 70 -16.51 -0.53 -12.89
CA ALA A 70 -17.46 -0.66 -11.79
C ALA A 70 -16.79 -0.55 -10.41
N ILE A 71 -15.64 -1.20 -10.22
CA ILE A 71 -14.83 -1.11 -9.00
C ILE A 71 -14.44 0.35 -8.72
N SER A 72 -14.02 1.08 -9.75
CA SER A 72 -13.64 2.49 -9.63
C SER A 72 -14.83 3.37 -9.25
N ILE A 73 -16.00 3.13 -9.86
CA ILE A 73 -17.23 3.87 -9.55
C ILE A 73 -17.69 3.62 -8.11
N VAL A 74 -17.68 2.36 -7.67
CA VAL A 74 -18.10 1.98 -6.30
C VAL A 74 -17.17 2.57 -5.24
N SER A 75 -15.88 2.65 -5.55
CA SER A 75 -14.86 3.14 -4.61
C SER A 75 -14.69 4.67 -4.65
N LEU A 76 -15.16 5.37 -5.68
CA LEU A 76 -15.01 6.82 -5.83
C LEU A 76 -15.61 7.64 -4.67
N PRO A 77 -16.80 7.32 -4.13
CA PRO A 77 -17.34 8.02 -2.96
C PRO A 77 -16.40 7.97 -1.75
N LEU A 78 -15.62 6.91 -1.59
CA LEU A 78 -14.68 6.77 -0.49
C LEU A 78 -13.57 7.82 -0.54
N CYS A 79 -13.22 8.35 -1.71
CA CYS A 79 -12.24 9.45 -1.81
C CYS A 79 -12.71 10.72 -1.07
N PHE A 80 -14.02 11.00 -1.10
CA PHE A 80 -14.59 12.18 -0.43
C PHE A 80 -14.84 11.92 1.06
N VAL A 81 -15.20 10.68 1.42
CA VAL A 81 -15.41 10.29 2.81
C VAL A 81 -14.08 10.10 3.55
N SER A 82 -13.01 9.76 2.84
CA SER A 82 -11.69 9.46 3.39
C SER A 82 -11.15 10.56 4.31
N PRO A 83 -11.05 11.85 3.91
CA PRO A 83 -10.57 12.91 4.80
C PRO A 83 -11.37 13.00 6.11
N LEU A 84 -12.70 12.96 6.02
CA LEU A 84 -13.60 13.01 7.18
C LEU A 84 -13.42 11.79 8.10
N PHE A 85 -13.20 10.62 7.51
CA PHE A 85 -12.98 9.39 8.25
C PHE A 85 -11.63 9.38 8.96
N ILE A 86 -10.60 9.93 8.33
CA ILE A 86 -9.25 10.08 8.90
C ILE A 86 -9.26 11.02 10.10
N GLU A 87 -9.99 12.14 9.99
CA GLU A 87 -10.14 13.09 11.09
C GLU A 87 -10.90 12.49 12.28
N ARG A 88 -12.00 11.75 12.03
CA ARG A 88 -12.84 11.18 13.10
C ARG A 88 -12.27 9.92 13.77
N CYS A 89 -11.80 8.96 13.00
CA CYS A 89 -11.34 7.67 13.53
C CYS A 89 -9.87 7.72 14.01
N GLY A 90 -9.15 8.78 13.63
CA GLY A 90 -7.74 8.93 13.90
C GLY A 90 -6.88 8.17 12.90
N ARG A 91 -5.80 8.82 12.47
CA ARG A 91 -4.88 8.39 11.40
C ARG A 91 -4.36 6.95 11.60
N ARG A 92 -4.05 6.59 12.85
CA ARG A 92 -3.51 5.28 13.21
C ARG A 92 -4.47 4.12 12.94
N LYS A 93 -5.74 4.27 13.35
CA LYS A 93 -6.75 3.22 13.14
C LYS A 93 -7.09 3.08 11.66
N VAL A 94 -7.14 4.19 10.94
CA VAL A 94 -7.35 4.16 9.48
C VAL A 94 -6.21 3.45 8.76
N PHE A 95 -4.96 3.67 9.17
CA PHE A 95 -3.82 2.99 8.57
C PHE A 95 -3.87 1.46 8.77
N ILE A 96 -4.23 1.00 9.97
CA ILE A 96 -4.44 -0.43 10.26
C ILE A 96 -5.60 -0.99 9.42
N LEU A 97 -6.70 -0.25 9.27
CA LEU A 97 -7.83 -0.65 8.44
C LEU A 97 -7.44 -0.79 6.97
N ILE A 98 -6.70 0.18 6.41
CA ILE A 98 -6.19 0.13 5.03
C ILE A 98 -5.32 -1.11 4.84
N ALA A 99 -4.36 -1.34 5.74
CA ALA A 99 -3.46 -2.48 5.65
C ALA A 99 -4.21 -3.83 5.79
N ALA A 100 -5.26 -3.88 6.61
CA ALA A 100 -6.14 -5.05 6.70
C ALA A 100 -6.93 -5.30 5.40
N LEU A 101 -7.48 -4.24 4.79
CA LEU A 101 -8.15 -4.33 3.48
C LEU A 101 -7.20 -4.81 2.37
N CYS A 102 -5.96 -4.32 2.35
CA CYS A 102 -4.91 -4.80 1.45
C CYS A 102 -4.60 -6.29 1.67
N THR A 103 -4.52 -6.72 2.93
CA THR A 103 -4.28 -8.14 3.26
C THR A 103 -5.44 -9.00 2.75
N LEU A 104 -6.68 -8.59 3.01
CA LEU A 104 -7.88 -9.30 2.55
C LEU A 104 -7.95 -9.37 1.02
N GLU A 105 -7.62 -8.29 0.31
CA GLU A 105 -7.52 -8.29 -1.15
C GLU A 105 -6.61 -9.41 -1.65
N TRP A 106 -5.39 -9.53 -1.11
CA TRP A 106 -4.42 -10.53 -1.54
C TRP A 106 -4.85 -11.95 -1.18
N VAL A 107 -5.53 -12.15 -0.05
CA VAL A 107 -6.16 -13.44 0.29
C VAL A 107 -7.22 -13.81 -0.75
N PHE A 108 -8.10 -12.87 -1.12
CA PHE A 108 -9.14 -13.15 -2.11
C PHE A 108 -8.57 -13.44 -3.51
N PHE A 109 -7.51 -12.74 -3.93
CA PHE A 109 -6.81 -13.09 -5.17
C PHE A 109 -6.13 -14.46 -5.12
N GLY A 110 -5.47 -14.79 -4.01
CA GLY A 110 -4.88 -16.11 -3.80
C GLY A 110 -5.93 -17.23 -3.83
N MET A 111 -7.07 -17.02 -3.17
CA MET A 111 -8.19 -17.96 -3.20
C MET A 111 -8.83 -18.08 -4.59
N ALA A 112 -9.01 -16.97 -5.32
CA ALA A 112 -9.53 -16.98 -6.68
C ALA A 112 -8.62 -17.78 -7.62
N GLN A 113 -7.30 -17.65 -7.45
CA GLN A 113 -6.28 -18.41 -8.17
C GLN A 113 -6.34 -19.90 -7.84
N LEU A 114 -6.41 -20.29 -6.56
CA LEU A 114 -6.50 -21.70 -6.17
C LEU A 114 -7.76 -22.37 -6.71
N LEU A 115 -8.89 -21.67 -6.70
CA LEU A 115 -10.15 -22.19 -7.26
C LEU A 115 -10.08 -22.39 -8.77
N HIS A 116 -9.39 -21.48 -9.48
CA HIS A 116 -9.15 -21.60 -10.91
C HIS A 116 -8.22 -22.79 -11.21
N ASP A 117 -7.11 -22.92 -10.48
CA ASP A 117 -6.13 -23.98 -10.66
C ASP A 117 -6.69 -25.36 -10.27
N ALA A 118 -7.63 -25.42 -9.31
CA ALA A 118 -8.33 -26.65 -8.91
C ALA A 118 -9.41 -27.11 -9.91
N GLY A 119 -9.66 -26.35 -10.98
CA GLY A 119 -10.65 -26.71 -11.99
C GLY A 119 -12.09 -26.75 -11.46
N ALA A 120 -12.40 -26.00 -10.39
CA ALA A 120 -13.73 -25.98 -9.80
C ALA A 120 -14.78 -25.56 -10.84
N THR A 121 -15.88 -26.29 -10.90
CA THR A 121 -16.95 -26.23 -11.92
C THR A 121 -17.62 -24.85 -12.04
N ASP A 122 -17.47 -23.97 -11.05
CA ASP A 122 -18.02 -22.62 -11.02
C ASP A 122 -16.95 -21.54 -11.25
N LEU A 123 -16.52 -21.41 -12.51
CA LEU A 123 -15.62 -20.32 -12.97
C LEU A 123 -16.13 -18.92 -12.54
N ARG A 124 -17.46 -18.78 -12.46
CA ARG A 124 -18.14 -17.55 -12.00
C ARG A 124 -17.79 -17.17 -10.56
N PHE A 125 -17.60 -18.15 -9.68
CA PHE A 125 -17.30 -17.88 -8.28
C PHE A 125 -15.87 -17.33 -8.11
N SER A 126 -14.90 -17.86 -8.87
CA SER A 126 -13.52 -17.31 -8.92
C SER A 126 -13.50 -15.88 -9.47
N GLN A 127 -14.28 -15.61 -10.52
CA GLN A 127 -14.43 -14.26 -11.07
C GLN A 127 -15.02 -13.27 -10.06
N LEU A 128 -16.11 -13.65 -9.38
CA LEU A 128 -16.71 -12.84 -8.32
C LEU A 128 -15.73 -12.55 -7.18
N LEU A 129 -14.95 -13.56 -6.76
CA LEU A 129 -13.99 -13.42 -5.68
C LEU A 129 -12.84 -12.47 -6.04
N SER A 130 -12.33 -12.56 -7.27
CA SER A 130 -11.28 -11.65 -7.76
C SER A 130 -11.78 -10.21 -7.89
N VAL A 131 -13.01 -9.98 -8.36
CA VAL A 131 -13.63 -8.65 -8.42
C VAL A 131 -13.86 -8.09 -7.01
N PHE A 132 -14.30 -8.93 -6.08
CA PHE A 132 -14.48 -8.55 -4.68
C PHE A 132 -13.15 -8.15 -4.02
N GLY A 133 -12.10 -8.96 -4.20
CA GLY A 133 -10.74 -8.65 -3.73
C GLY A 133 -10.22 -7.33 -4.32
N ALA A 134 -10.35 -7.16 -5.64
CA ALA A 134 -9.97 -5.93 -6.33
C ALA A 134 -10.71 -4.69 -5.80
N THR A 135 -11.99 -4.85 -5.46
CA THR A 135 -12.83 -3.79 -4.87
C THR A 135 -12.31 -3.39 -3.50
N LEU A 136 -12.03 -4.35 -2.61
CA LEU A 136 -11.49 -4.06 -1.28
C LEU A 136 -10.15 -3.31 -1.35
N GLY A 137 -9.28 -3.74 -2.25
CA GLY A 137 -8.03 -3.04 -2.51
C GLY A 137 -8.22 -1.63 -3.03
N GLN A 138 -9.17 -1.43 -3.94
CA GLN A 138 -9.45 -0.09 -4.48
C GLN A 138 -10.05 0.83 -3.40
N CYS A 139 -10.91 0.28 -2.53
CA CYS A 139 -11.38 0.96 -1.34
C CYS A 139 -10.22 1.36 -0.41
N ALA A 140 -9.23 0.49 -0.21
CA ALA A 140 -8.04 0.78 0.59
C ALA A 140 -7.21 1.94 0.00
N VAL A 141 -7.04 1.97 -1.33
CA VAL A 141 -6.37 3.08 -2.04
C VAL A 141 -7.11 4.39 -1.80
N ASN A 142 -8.42 4.40 -2.03
CA ASN A 142 -9.25 5.60 -1.92
C ASN A 142 -9.44 6.08 -0.46
N LEU A 143 -9.36 5.17 0.51
CA LEU A 143 -9.31 5.50 1.94
C LEU A 143 -8.00 6.18 2.38
N GLY A 144 -6.99 6.23 1.51
CA GLY A 144 -5.81 7.06 1.72
C GLY A 144 -4.49 6.31 1.78
N LEU A 145 -4.37 5.08 1.24
CA LEU A 145 -3.11 4.32 1.22
C LEU A 145 -1.90 5.17 0.74
N LEU A 146 -2.10 6.00 -0.29
CA LEU A 146 -1.04 6.86 -0.85
C LEU A 146 -0.84 8.18 -0.08
N VAL A 147 -1.85 8.63 0.67
CA VAL A 147 -1.87 9.94 1.35
C VAL A 147 -1.39 9.81 2.81
N MET A 148 -1.44 8.62 3.39
CA MET A 148 -1.06 8.36 4.79
C MET A 148 0.41 8.63 5.08
N ALA A 149 1.33 8.18 4.22
CA ALA A 149 2.76 8.40 4.43
C ALA A 149 3.14 9.90 4.42
N PRO A 150 2.76 10.73 3.42
CA PRO A 150 3.05 12.17 3.45
C PRO A 150 2.31 12.90 4.57
N MET A 151 1.12 12.46 4.95
CA MET A 151 0.39 13.02 6.09
C MET A 151 1.19 12.81 7.40
N MET A 152 1.65 11.58 7.66
CA MET A 152 2.47 11.27 8.85
C MET A 152 3.80 12.02 8.86
N ILE A 153 4.43 12.23 7.70
CA ILE A 153 5.64 13.07 7.57
C ILE A 153 5.35 14.50 8.05
N SER A 154 4.21 15.06 7.66
CA SER A 154 3.86 16.46 7.98
C SER A 154 3.61 16.70 9.47
N GLU A 155 3.25 15.67 10.24
CA GLU A 155 2.97 15.77 11.67
C GLU A 155 4.15 15.37 12.55
N VAL A 156 4.88 14.32 12.15
CA VAL A 156 5.90 13.69 13.00
C VAL A 156 7.27 14.30 12.75
N CYS A 157 7.54 14.79 11.54
CA CYS A 157 8.88 15.31 11.19
C CYS A 157 9.01 16.82 11.48
N PRO A 158 10.09 17.24 12.19
CA PRO A 158 10.44 18.64 12.36
C PRO A 158 10.70 19.32 11.01
N HIS A 159 10.43 20.61 10.94
CA HIS A 159 10.50 21.39 9.69
C HIS A 159 11.84 21.26 8.97
N ASN A 160 12.96 21.25 9.70
CA ASN A 160 14.32 21.20 9.12
C ASN A 160 14.71 19.84 8.53
N THR A 161 14.10 18.73 8.96
CA THR A 161 14.45 17.37 8.48
C THR A 161 13.39 16.76 7.57
N ARG A 162 12.21 17.39 7.48
CA ARG A 162 11.04 16.90 6.74
C ARG A 162 11.35 16.62 5.27
N ALA A 163 12.02 17.54 4.57
CA ALA A 163 12.32 17.38 3.15
C ALA A 163 13.22 16.17 2.89
N THR A 164 14.32 16.04 3.64
CA THR A 164 15.26 14.92 3.52
C THR A 164 14.59 13.59 3.84
N ILE A 165 13.85 13.51 4.96
CA ILE A 165 13.12 12.28 5.35
C ILE A 165 12.10 11.91 4.28
N SER A 166 11.33 12.88 3.76
CA SER A 166 10.32 12.63 2.72
C SER A 166 10.94 12.06 1.45
N GLN A 167 12.03 12.67 0.95
CA GLN A 167 12.68 12.20 -0.27
C GLN A 167 13.18 10.76 -0.13
N LEU A 168 13.88 10.46 0.97
CA LEU A 168 14.44 9.12 1.20
C LEU A 168 13.36 8.05 1.38
N THR A 169 12.32 8.39 2.14
CA THR A 169 11.23 7.45 2.43
C THR A 169 10.30 7.24 1.25
N GLN A 170 10.30 8.12 0.23
CA GLN A 170 9.56 7.93 -1.01
C GLN A 170 10.37 7.23 -2.10
N VAL A 171 11.66 7.55 -2.24
CA VAL A 171 12.52 6.95 -3.28
C VAL A 171 12.74 5.46 -3.03
N LEU A 172 12.98 5.03 -1.78
CA LEU A 172 13.24 3.63 -1.46
C LEU A 172 12.05 2.70 -1.81
N PRO A 173 10.81 2.95 -1.35
CA PRO A 173 9.67 2.11 -1.70
C PRO A 173 9.30 2.18 -3.18
N ALA A 174 9.51 3.33 -3.84
CA ALA A 174 9.27 3.46 -5.28
C ALA A 174 10.25 2.62 -6.11
N ALA A 175 11.54 2.59 -5.74
CA ALA A 175 12.54 1.74 -6.37
C ALA A 175 12.20 0.26 -6.19
N VAL A 176 11.86 -0.16 -4.97
CA VAL A 176 11.44 -1.55 -4.69
C VAL A 176 10.19 -1.90 -5.48
N GLY A 177 9.18 -1.02 -5.51
CA GLY A 177 7.95 -1.24 -6.28
C GLY A 177 8.18 -1.37 -7.79
N THR A 178 9.18 -0.67 -8.33
CA THR A 178 9.57 -0.82 -9.74
C THR A 178 10.20 -2.19 -10.01
N VAL A 179 11.09 -2.63 -9.12
CA VAL A 179 11.72 -3.95 -9.20
C VAL A 179 10.67 -5.06 -9.07
N GLU A 180 9.70 -4.91 -8.16
CA GLU A 180 8.58 -5.85 -7.99
C GLU A 180 7.76 -6.02 -9.27
N VAL A 181 7.40 -4.92 -9.94
CA VAL A 181 6.66 -4.96 -11.22
C VAL A 181 7.44 -5.68 -12.31
N LEU A 182 8.75 -5.44 -12.41
CA LEU A 182 9.61 -6.08 -13.41
C LEU A 182 9.82 -7.57 -13.14
N LEU A 183 9.96 -7.94 -11.86
CA LEU A 183 10.23 -9.32 -11.45
C LEU A 183 8.95 -10.18 -11.37
N PHE A 184 7.79 -9.54 -11.24
CA PHE A 184 6.50 -10.21 -11.12
C PHE A 184 6.20 -11.29 -12.17
N PRO A 185 6.34 -11.06 -13.49
CA PRO A 185 6.03 -12.10 -14.48
C PRO A 185 6.87 -13.36 -14.28
N HIS A 186 8.14 -13.23 -13.89
CA HIS A 186 9.02 -14.37 -13.60
C HIS A 186 8.63 -15.07 -12.29
N LEU A 187 8.30 -14.30 -11.24
CA LEU A 187 7.85 -14.89 -9.98
C LEU A 187 6.52 -15.62 -10.14
N ARG A 188 5.61 -15.05 -10.94
CA ARG A 188 4.30 -15.62 -11.22
C ARG A 188 4.40 -16.96 -11.96
N SER A 189 5.34 -17.11 -12.90
CA SER A 189 5.57 -18.38 -13.58
C SER A 189 6.16 -19.46 -12.67
N CYS A 190 6.96 -19.09 -11.66
CA CYS A 190 7.58 -20.06 -10.75
C CYS A 190 6.69 -20.44 -9.56
N LEU A 191 6.01 -19.46 -8.96
CA LEU A 191 5.31 -19.62 -7.68
C LEU A 191 3.79 -19.77 -7.83
N GLY A 192 3.22 -19.49 -9.01
CA GLY A 192 1.79 -19.60 -9.24
C GLY A 192 0.99 -18.80 -8.20
N ALA A 193 0.05 -19.45 -7.51
CA ALA A 193 -0.81 -18.82 -6.50
C ALA A 193 -0.04 -18.37 -5.24
N GLY A 194 1.13 -18.97 -4.97
CA GLY A 194 1.91 -18.71 -3.76
C GLY A 194 2.36 -17.26 -3.63
N ILE A 195 2.50 -16.54 -4.74
CA ILE A 195 2.93 -15.13 -4.73
C ILE A 195 1.89 -14.22 -4.08
N PHE A 196 0.59 -14.50 -4.25
CA PHE A 196 -0.47 -13.71 -3.64
C PHE A 196 -0.52 -13.90 -2.12
N PHE A 197 -0.31 -15.13 -1.65
CA PHE A 197 -0.19 -15.42 -0.22
C PHE A 197 1.08 -14.80 0.39
N PHE A 198 2.17 -14.72 -0.36
CA PHE A 198 3.38 -14.03 0.08
C PHE A 198 3.12 -12.53 0.31
N PHE A 199 2.48 -11.83 -0.64
CA PHE A 199 2.11 -10.43 -0.45
C PHE A 199 1.10 -10.22 0.69
N SER A 200 0.13 -11.13 0.83
CA SER A 200 -0.77 -11.15 1.99
C SER A 200 -0.01 -11.29 3.30
N ALA A 201 0.97 -12.20 3.38
CA ALA A 201 1.78 -12.40 4.58
C ALA A 201 2.64 -11.17 4.89
N CYS A 202 3.26 -10.55 3.89
CA CYS A 202 4.00 -9.30 4.05
C CYS A 202 3.11 -8.17 4.58
N CYS A 203 1.91 -8.00 4.02
CA CYS A 203 0.94 -7.02 4.50
C CYS A 203 0.48 -7.33 5.93
N ALA A 204 0.19 -8.59 6.25
CA ALA A 204 -0.21 -9.00 7.60
C ALA A 204 0.90 -8.78 8.64
N LEU A 205 2.16 -9.08 8.30
CA LEU A 205 3.30 -8.79 9.16
C LEU A 205 3.47 -7.30 9.41
N LEU A 206 3.26 -6.47 8.38
CA LEU A 206 3.23 -5.01 8.52
C LEU A 206 2.09 -4.56 9.44
N VAL A 207 0.87 -5.10 9.29
CA VAL A 207 -0.26 -4.83 10.19
C VAL A 207 0.10 -5.16 11.62
N ILE A 208 0.68 -6.35 11.87
CA ILE A 208 1.06 -6.80 13.21
C ILE A 208 2.18 -5.91 13.77
N ALA A 209 3.19 -5.58 12.98
CA ALA A 209 4.29 -4.71 13.40
C ALA A 209 3.78 -3.31 13.77
N LEU A 210 2.86 -2.75 12.97
CA LEU A 210 2.23 -1.47 13.25
C LEU A 210 1.37 -1.55 14.51
N TYR A 211 0.57 -2.60 14.67
CA TYR A 211 -0.24 -2.81 15.87
C TYR A 211 0.63 -2.88 17.13
N ARG A 212 1.73 -3.65 17.11
CA ARG A 212 2.67 -3.79 18.24
C ARG A 212 3.52 -2.56 18.54
N LYS A 213 3.72 -1.67 17.56
CA LYS A 213 4.42 -0.39 17.77
C LYS A 213 3.46 0.70 18.27
N VAL A 214 2.15 0.44 18.23
CA VAL A 214 1.09 1.41 18.52
C VAL A 214 0.36 1.11 19.84
N CYS A 215 0.25 -0.16 20.25
CA CYS A 215 -0.18 -0.59 21.58
C CYS A 215 1.01 -0.82 22.51
#